data_AF-A0A535PEY5-F1
#
_entry.id   AF-A0A535PEY5-F1
#
_cell.length_a   1.000
_cell.length_b   1.000
_cell.length_c   1.000
_cell.angle_alpha   90.00
_cell.angle_beta   90.00
_cell.angle_gamma   90.00
#
_symmetry.space_group_name_H-M   'P 1'
#
loop_
_entity.id
_entity.type
_entity.pdbx_description
1 polymer ?
#
loop_
_entity_poly.entity_id
_entity_poly.type
_entity_poly.pdbx_seq_one_letter_code
_entity_poly.pdbx_strand_id
1 'polypeptide(L)' 'MDLGANIGLTALAAFSAVGPSGHVHAFEPHPRIFDFLVGNIELNRAETVVTPYNLALGRPCRHDLSYELPRR' A
#
# COMPACT_ATOMS: atom_id res chain seq x y z
N MET A 1 -0.69 -9.83 0.40
CA MET A 1 -0.18 -8.58 1.01
C MET A 1 1.02 -8.11 0.20
N ASP A 2 1.19 -6.80 0.03
CA ASP A 2 2.29 -6.15 -0.68
C ASP A 2 2.93 -5.10 0.24
N LEU A 3 4.22 -5.29 0.60
CA LEU A 3 4.92 -4.49 1.61
C LEU A 3 5.97 -3.61 0.93
N GLY A 4 5.79 -2.30 0.93
CA GLY A 4 6.54 -1.39 0.06
C GLY A 4 5.93 -1.35 -1.34
N ALA A 5 4.62 -1.13 -1.41
CA ALA A 5 3.84 -1.19 -2.63
C ALA A 5 4.27 -0.15 -3.69
N ASN A 6 5.01 0.89 -3.30
CA ASN A 6 5.47 1.96 -4.18
C ASN A 6 4.27 2.51 -4.99
N ILE A 7 4.35 2.54 -6.32
CA ILE A 7 3.24 2.96 -7.20
C ILE A 7 2.27 1.83 -7.58
N GLY A 8 2.32 0.66 -6.93
CA GLY A 8 1.30 -0.38 -7.05
C GLY A 8 1.52 -1.47 -8.10
N LEU A 9 2.73 -1.60 -8.67
CA LEU A 9 3.02 -2.60 -9.70
C LEU A 9 2.67 -4.03 -9.23
N THR A 10 3.18 -4.42 -8.06
CA THR A 10 2.97 -5.77 -7.51
C THR A 10 1.54 -5.94 -7.00
N ALA A 11 0.99 -4.94 -6.30
CA ALA A 11 -0.40 -4.93 -5.82
C ALA A 11 -1.41 -5.12 -6.97
N LEU A 12 -1.23 -4.43 -8.10
CA LEU A 12 -2.12 -4.53 -9.26
C LEU A 12 -1.95 -5.85 -10.02
N ALA A 13 -0.73 -6.38 -10.11
CA ALA A 13 -0.51 -7.72 -10.64
C ALA A 13 -1.21 -8.78 -9.77
N ALA A 14 -1.12 -8.65 -8.44
CA ALA A 14 -1.80 -9.53 -7.50
C ALA A 14 -3.32 -9.43 -7.60
N PHE A 15 -3.87 -8.23 -7.82
CA PHE A 15 -5.31 -8.03 -8.05
C PHE A 15 -5.87 -8.94 -9.15
N SER A 16 -5.17 -9.05 -10.28
CA SER A 16 -5.60 -9.95 -11.37
C SER A 16 -5.50 -11.43 -11.01
N ALA A 17 -4.56 -11.80 -10.13
CA ALA A 17 -4.31 -13.18 -9.74
C ALA A 17 -5.28 -13.70 -8.65
N VAL A 18 -5.69 -12.85 -7.71
CA VAL A 18 -6.52 -13.27 -6.56
C VAL A 18 -8.00 -13.43 -6.90
N GLY A 19 -8.45 -12.85 -8.03
CA GLY A 19 -9.83 -12.94 -8.49
C GLY A 19 -10.84 -12.19 -7.60
N PRO A 20 -12.15 -12.33 -7.89
CA PRO A 20 -13.20 -11.48 -7.30
C PRO A 20 -13.43 -11.65 -5.79
N SER A 21 -13.04 -12.80 -5.23
CA SER A 21 -13.15 -13.08 -3.79
C SER A 21 -11.84 -12.85 -3.04
N GLY A 22 -10.77 -12.49 -3.75
CA GLY A 22 -9.48 -12.20 -3.17
C GLY A 22 -9.38 -10.77 -2.67
N HIS A 23 -8.37 -10.49 -1.84
CA HIS A 23 -8.09 -9.16 -1.34
C HIS A 23 -6.60 -8.90 -1.20
N VAL A 24 -6.14 -7.71 -1.59
CA VAL A 24 -4.74 -7.29 -1.54
C VAL A 24 -4.60 -6.11 -0.58
N HIS A 25 -3.82 -6.29 0.48
CA HIS A 25 -3.39 -5.20 1.37
C HIS A 25 -2.03 -4.67 0.90
N ALA A 26 -1.95 -3.40 0.52
CA ALA A 26 -0.75 -2.76 -0.05
C ALA A 26 -0.24 -1.65 0.87
N PHE A 27 1.02 -1.69 1.31
CA PHE A 27 1.58 -0.76 2.29
C PHE A 27 2.68 0.10 1.65
N GLU A 28 2.55 1.43 1.69
CA GLU A 28 3.56 2.37 1.19
C GLU A 28 3.69 3.57 2.13
N PRO A 29 4.80 3.71 2.89
CA PRO A 29 4.93 4.77 3.88
C PRO A 29 5.18 6.17 3.31
N HIS A 30 5.75 6.32 2.11
CA HIS A 30 6.08 7.63 1.59
C HIS A 30 4.83 8.34 1.03
N PRO A 31 4.37 9.47 1.62
CA PRO A 31 3.06 10.06 1.29
C PRO A 31 2.87 10.39 -0.19
N ARG A 32 3.89 10.99 -0.84
CA ARG A 32 3.84 11.29 -2.28
C ARG A 32 3.70 10.03 -3.15
N ILE A 33 4.35 8.94 -2.75
CA ILE A 33 4.31 7.69 -3.51
C ILE A 33 2.97 6.99 -3.29
N PHE A 34 2.46 7.06 -2.06
CA PHE A 34 1.13 6.61 -1.70
C PHE A 34 0.02 7.28 -2.54
N ASP A 35 0.12 8.58 -2.83
CA ASP A 35 -0.86 9.25 -3.71
C ASP A 35 -0.87 8.64 -5.12
N PHE A 36 0.30 8.27 -5.66
CA PHE A 36 0.39 7.56 -6.94
C PHE A 36 -0.17 6.14 -6.86
N LEU A 37 0.04 5.43 -5.75
CA LEU A 37 -0.56 4.11 -5.50
C LEU A 37 -2.09 4.19 -5.56
N VAL A 38 -2.68 5.15 -4.84
CA VAL A 38 -4.14 5.35 -4.82
C VAL A 38 -4.65 5.67 -6.22
N GLY A 39 -4.02 6.61 -6.92
CA GLY A 39 -4.40 6.95 -8.30
C GLY A 39 -4.29 5.78 -9.26
N ASN A 40 -3.29 4.92 -9.10
CA ASN A 40 -3.14 3.71 -9.92
C ASN A 40 -4.19 2.63 -9.57
N ILE A 41 -4.61 2.50 -8.32
CA ILE A 41 -5.71 1.62 -7.92
C ILE A 41 -7.02 2.09 -8.56
N GLU A 42 -7.32 3.39 -8.49
CA GLU A 42 -8.50 4.00 -9.11
C GLU A 42 -8.50 3.86 -10.64
N LEU A 43 -7.36 4.13 -11.27
CA LEU A 43 -7.20 4.00 -12.73
C LEU A 43 -7.49 2.57 -13.22
N ASN A 44 -7.19 1.57 -12.40
CA ASN A 44 -7.40 0.16 -12.72
C ASN A 44 -8.72 -0.41 -12.20
N ARG A 45 -9.57 0.42 -11.56
CA ARG A 45 -10.83 -0.01 -10.94
C ARG A 45 -10.64 -1.17 -9.94
N ALA A 46 -9.55 -1.12 -9.19
CA ALA A 46 -9.15 -2.17 -8.26
C ALA A 46 -9.56 -1.87 -6.81
N GLU A 47 -10.35 -0.82 -6.56
CA GLU A 47 -10.71 -0.31 -5.23
C GLU A 47 -11.47 -1.34 -4.38
N THR A 48 -12.21 -2.24 -5.03
CA THR A 48 -12.98 -3.29 -4.34
C THR A 48 -12.11 -4.44 -3.85
N VAL A 49 -10.89 -4.59 -4.37
CA VAL A 49 -9.98 -5.73 -4.10
C VAL A 49 -8.68 -5.27 -3.44
N VAL A 50 -8.23 -4.04 -3.69
CA VAL A 50 -6.95 -3.52 -3.19
C VAL A 50 -7.21 -2.44 -2.15
N THR A 51 -6.72 -2.66 -0.92
CA THR A 51 -6.72 -1.63 0.14
C THR A 51 -5.30 -1.08 0.34
N PRO A 52 -5.05 0.20 0.06
CA PRO A 52 -3.77 0.84 0.30
C PRO A 52 -3.67 1.38 1.75
N TYR A 53 -2.48 1.27 2.35
CA TYR A 53 -2.15 1.79 3.68
C TYR A 53 -0.91 2.68 3.60
N ASN A 54 -1.01 3.95 4.06
CA ASN A 54 0.14 4.84 4.18
C ASN A 54 0.92 4.56 5.48
N LEU A 55 1.54 3.38 5.58
CA LEU A 55 2.17 2.86 6.79
C LEU A 55 3.43 2.06 6.47
N ALA A 56 4.48 2.23 7.28
CA ALA A 56 5.64 1.35 7.30
C ALA A 56 5.37 0.15 8.21
N LEU A 57 5.68 -1.07 7.76
CA LEU A 57 5.66 -2.26 8.62
C LEU A 57 7.07 -2.59 9.07
N GLY A 58 7.21 -2.82 10.37
CA GLY A 58 8.47 -3.19 10.98
C GLY A 58 8.26 -3.71 12.39
N ARG A 59 9.25 -4.41 12.91
CA ARG A 59 9.27 -4.74 14.33
C ARG A 59 9.83 -3.52 15.06
N PRO A 60 9.20 -3.05 16.15
CA PRO A 60 9.80 -2.01 16.97
C PRO A 60 11.12 -2.52 17.53
N CYS A 61 12.23 -1.90 17.17
CA CYS A 61 13.53 -2.17 17.76
C CYS A 61 14.01 -0.92 18.52
N ARG A 62 14.69 -1.10 19.66
CA ARG A 62 14.97 -0.03 20.63
C ARG A 62 15.98 1.04 20.12
N HIS A 63 16.26 1.08 18.83
CA HIS A 63 17.10 2.09 18.17
C HIS A 63 16.34 2.96 17.16
N ASP A 64 15.02 2.75 17.00
CA ASP A 64 14.23 3.45 16.00
C ASP A 64 13.76 4.80 16.56
N LEU A 65 14.49 5.87 16.24
CA LEU A 65 13.97 7.23 16.37
C LEU A 65 12.69 7.33 15.52
N SER A 66 11.55 7.37 16.19
CA SER A 66 10.22 7.43 15.60
C SER A 66 10.10 8.58 14.60
N TYR A 67 10.06 8.26 13.31
CA TYR A 67 9.56 9.19 12.29
C TYR A 67 8.02 9.13 12.35
N GLU A 68 7.44 9.99 13.19
CA GLU A 68 5.98 10.15 13.20
C GLU A 68 5.54 10.81 11.89
N LEU A 69 4.71 10.11 11.11
CA LEU A 69 4.01 10.72 9.98
C LEU A 69 3.11 11.85 10.53
N PRO A 70 3.12 13.05 9.95
CA PRO A 70 2.32 14.16 10.43
C PRO A 70 0.83 13.80 10.32
N ARG A 71 0.14 13.80 11.44
CA ARG A 71 -1.32 13.66 11.48
C ARG A 71 -1.94 14.92 10.88
N ARG A 72 -2.68 14.78 9.79
CA ARG A 72 -3.64 15.79 9.30
C ARG A 72 -4.94 15.66 10.07
#